data_AF-A0A9X8VEH2-F1
#
_entry.id   AF-A0A9X8VEH2-F1
#
_cell.length_a   1.000
_cell.length_b   1.000
_cell.length_c   1.000
_cell.angle_alpha   90.00
_cell.angle_beta   90.00
_cell.angle_gamma   90.00
#
_symmetry.space_group_name_H-M   'P 1'
#
loop_
_entity.id
_entity.type
_entity.pdbx_description
1 polymer ?
#
loop_
_entity_poly.entity_id
_entity_poly.type
_entity_poly.pdbx_seq_one_letter_code
_entity_poly.pdbx_strand_id
1 'polypeptide(L)'
;RLNHLHRVTTRKQQWPELCVFAFDHRKQLADMAREAGVGEERIPRLKTLLLTAAQQAAAQAGLDGNSGILADTTYGQAALNEITGQGWWIGRPVELPSSRPLRLEHGNIGSQLIDWPQE
;
A
#
# COMPACT_ATOMS: atom_id res chain seq x y z
N ARG A 1 8.64 25.87 -6.01
CA ARG A 1 8.59 26.52 -4.68
C ARG A 1 7.67 25.77 -3.70
N LEU A 2 6.41 25.50 -4.06
CA LEU A 2 5.46 24.73 -3.22
C LEU A 2 5.91 23.29 -2.93
N ASN A 3 6.36 22.53 -3.93
CA ASN A 3 6.88 21.15 -3.72
C ASN A 3 8.06 21.11 -2.74
N HIS A 4 8.94 22.12 -2.80
CA HIS A 4 10.07 22.23 -1.88
C HIS A 4 9.59 22.51 -0.46
N LEU A 5 8.71 23.51 -0.27
CA LEU A 5 8.11 23.84 1.03
C LEU A 5 7.37 22.65 1.63
N HIS A 6 6.50 21.99 0.86
CA HIS A 6 5.84 20.75 1.26
C HIS A 6 6.86 19.71 1.73
N ARG A 7 7.88 19.40 0.90
CA ARG A 7 8.90 18.40 1.25
C ARG A 7 9.63 18.70 2.56
N VAL A 8 9.92 19.97 2.85
CA VAL A 8 10.71 20.36 4.04
C VAL A 8 9.88 20.62 5.29
N THR A 9 8.57 20.86 5.17
CA THR A 9 7.69 21.14 6.34
C THR A 9 6.74 20.01 6.70
N THR A 10 6.40 19.09 5.79
CA THR A 10 5.39 18.05 6.04
C THR A 10 5.96 16.65 6.23
N ARG A 11 7.25 16.41 5.93
CA ARG A 11 7.90 15.12 6.22
C ARG A 11 8.28 15.04 7.69
N LYS A 12 7.46 14.35 8.49
CA LYS A 12 7.72 14.09 9.91
C LYS A 12 8.84 13.05 10.12
N GLN A 13 9.06 12.16 9.15
CA GLN A 13 10.03 11.07 9.23
C GLN A 13 10.99 11.07 8.04
N GLN A 14 12.27 10.84 8.33
CA GLN A 14 13.31 10.62 7.32
C GLN A 14 13.56 9.13 7.16
N TRP A 15 13.65 8.69 5.91
CA TRP A 15 13.95 7.32 5.51
C TRP A 15 15.21 7.37 4.65
N PRO A 16 16.42 7.17 5.22
CA PRO A 16 17.67 7.20 4.46
C PRO A 16 17.70 6.11 3.38
N GLU A 17 17.12 4.95 3.71
CA GLU A 17 16.89 3.82 2.83
C GLU A 17 15.49 3.27 3.10
N LEU A 18 14.79 2.84 2.06
CA LEU A 18 13.42 2.33 2.17
C LEU A 18 13.27 1.05 1.36
N CYS A 19 13.01 -0.05 2.07
CA CYS A 19 12.74 -1.36 1.50
C CYS A 19 11.23 -1.60 1.44
N VAL A 20 10.63 -1.44 0.25
CA VAL A 20 9.18 -1.55 0.06
C VAL A 20 8.80 -2.88 -0.58
N PHE A 21 7.85 -3.59 0.03
CA PHE A 21 7.19 -4.73 -0.60
C PHE A 21 5.85 -4.33 -1.22
N ALA A 22 5.74 -4.45 -2.54
CA ALA A 22 4.56 -4.00 -3.30
C ALA A 22 3.63 -5.17 -3.66
N PHE A 23 2.37 -5.07 -3.25
CA PHE A 23 1.31 -6.04 -3.54
C PHE A 23 -0.06 -5.36 -3.76
N ASP A 24 -0.04 -4.17 -4.35
CA ASP A 24 -1.21 -3.36 -4.72
C ASP A 24 -1.94 -3.84 -5.99
N HIS A 25 -1.51 -4.97 -6.54
CA HIS A 25 -2.15 -5.61 -7.68
C HIS A 25 -3.64 -5.91 -7.38
N ARG A 26 -4.50 -5.49 -8.32
CA ARG A 26 -5.96 -5.71 -8.29
C ARG A 26 -6.35 -6.68 -9.37
N LYS A 27 -6.47 -6.17 -10.60
CA LYS A 27 -6.87 -6.94 -11.79
C LYS A 27 -6.04 -8.21 -11.98
N GLN A 28 -4.73 -8.14 -11.78
CA GLN A 28 -3.84 -9.28 -11.96
C GLN A 28 -4.17 -10.41 -10.95
N LEU A 29 -4.46 -10.08 -9.70
CA LEU A 29 -4.85 -11.08 -8.70
C LEU A 29 -6.26 -11.63 -8.97
N ALA A 30 -7.17 -10.80 -9.46
CA ALA A 30 -8.50 -11.23 -9.89
C ALA A 30 -8.44 -12.19 -11.10
N ASP A 31 -7.58 -11.88 -12.08
CA ASP A 31 -7.34 -12.74 -13.24
C ASP A 31 -6.72 -14.08 -12.81
N MET A 32 -5.72 -14.06 -11.91
CA MET A 32 -5.14 -15.28 -11.33
C MET A 32 -6.17 -16.13 -10.56
N ALA A 33 -7.06 -15.49 -9.78
CA ALA A 33 -8.13 -16.19 -9.07
C ALA A 33 -9.08 -16.91 -10.05
N ARG A 34 -9.45 -16.21 -11.13
CA ARG A 34 -10.29 -16.77 -12.20
C ARG A 34 -9.61 -17.95 -12.91
N GLU A 35 -8.34 -17.82 -13.27
CA GLU A 35 -7.55 -18.90 -13.89
C GLU A 35 -7.43 -20.13 -13.00
N ALA A 36 -7.30 -19.92 -11.68
CA ALA A 36 -7.27 -21.00 -10.70
C ALA A 36 -8.65 -21.58 -10.34
N GLY A 37 -9.75 -21.04 -10.89
CA GLY A 37 -11.11 -21.49 -10.60
C GLY A 37 -11.56 -21.22 -9.16
N VAL A 38 -11.01 -20.19 -8.52
CA VAL A 38 -11.31 -19.82 -7.12
C VAL A 38 -11.90 -18.41 -7.08
N GLY A 39 -12.68 -18.13 -6.04
CA GLY A 39 -13.30 -16.82 -5.90
C GLY A 39 -12.34 -15.72 -5.42
N GLU A 40 -12.64 -14.49 -5.81
CA GLU A 40 -11.86 -13.29 -5.46
C GLU A 40 -11.92 -12.96 -3.96
N GLU A 41 -12.85 -13.54 -3.20
CA GLU A 41 -12.94 -13.42 -1.74
C GLU A 41 -11.69 -13.94 -1.01
N ARG A 42 -10.85 -14.71 -1.71
CA ARG A 42 -9.57 -15.20 -1.19
C ARG A 42 -8.45 -14.16 -1.28
N ILE A 43 -8.58 -13.14 -2.13
CA ILE A 43 -7.54 -12.13 -2.37
C ILE A 43 -7.23 -11.30 -1.10
N PRO A 44 -8.22 -10.84 -0.31
CA PRO A 44 -7.93 -10.15 0.95
C PRO A 44 -7.10 -11.01 1.92
N ARG A 45 -7.42 -12.30 2.03
CA ARG A 45 -6.66 -13.23 2.87
C ARG A 45 -5.23 -13.40 2.36
N LEU A 46 -5.04 -13.50 1.04
CA LEU A 46 -3.71 -13.53 0.44
C LEU A 46 -2.91 -12.27 0.80
N LYS A 47 -3.50 -11.09 0.72
CA LYS A 47 -2.81 -9.83 1.05
C LYS A 47 -2.40 -9.72 2.51
N THR A 48 -3.20 -10.23 3.44
CA THR A 48 -2.79 -10.36 4.84
C THR A 48 -1.59 -11.31 4.98
N LEU A 49 -1.56 -12.45 4.28
CA LEU A 49 -0.41 -13.35 4.30
C LEU A 49 0.85 -12.71 3.71
N LEU A 50 0.71 -11.90 2.66
CA LEU A 50 1.81 -11.13 2.08
C LEU A 50 2.37 -10.11 3.07
N LEU A 51 1.52 -9.44 3.85
CA LEU A 51 1.95 -8.56 4.93
C LEU A 51 2.72 -9.33 6.01
N THR A 52 2.18 -10.46 6.49
CA THR A 52 2.85 -11.29 7.49
C THR A 52 4.23 -11.74 7.00
N ALA A 53 4.33 -12.16 5.73
CA ALA A 53 5.59 -12.54 5.12
C ALA A 53 6.56 -11.36 5.04
N ALA A 54 6.08 -10.16 4.71
CA ALA A 54 6.90 -8.95 4.68
C ALA A 54 7.45 -8.59 6.06
N GLN A 55 6.64 -8.66 7.12
CA GLN A 55 7.08 -8.42 8.50
C GLN A 55 8.14 -9.43 8.93
N GLN A 56 7.94 -10.71 8.62
CA GLN A 56 8.93 -11.76 8.93
C GLN A 56 10.24 -11.55 8.18
N ALA A 57 10.18 -11.20 6.89
CA ALA A 57 11.36 -10.93 6.07
C ALA A 57 12.11 -9.69 6.58
N ALA A 58 11.39 -8.62 6.92
CA ALA A 58 11.99 -7.40 7.48
C ALA A 58 12.70 -7.67 8.80
N ALA A 59 12.09 -8.43 9.70
CA ALA A 59 12.70 -8.81 10.98
C ALA A 59 13.96 -9.67 10.77
N GLN A 60 13.93 -10.65 9.86
CA GLN A 60 15.09 -11.49 9.56
C GLN A 60 16.24 -10.70 8.92
N ALA A 61 15.92 -9.69 8.10
CA ALA A 61 16.91 -8.84 7.45
C ALA A 61 17.39 -7.67 8.31
N GLY A 62 16.82 -7.47 9.51
CA GLY A 62 17.16 -6.34 10.39
C GLY A 62 16.76 -4.98 9.81
N LEU A 63 15.64 -4.90 9.08
CA LEU A 63 15.15 -3.71 8.40
C LEU A 63 14.20 -2.85 9.27
N ASP A 64 14.39 -2.91 10.59
CA ASP A 64 13.59 -2.13 11.54
C ASP A 64 13.77 -0.62 11.27
N GLY A 65 12.65 0.07 11.08
CA GLY A 65 12.65 1.51 10.79
C GLY A 65 12.95 1.89 9.33
N ASN A 66 13.20 0.92 8.43
CA ASN A 66 13.44 1.15 6.99
C ASN A 66 12.48 0.34 6.07
N SER A 67 11.46 -0.29 6.64
CA SER A 67 10.53 -1.15 5.91
C SER A 67 9.24 -0.44 5.49
N GLY A 68 8.69 -0.84 4.35
CA GLY A 68 7.43 -0.32 3.85
C GLY A 68 6.62 -1.33 3.04
N ILE A 69 5.34 -1.01 2.85
CA ILE A 69 4.44 -1.75 1.97
C ILE A 69 3.75 -0.81 0.97
N LEU A 70 3.37 -1.35 -0.18
CA LEU A 70 2.44 -0.70 -1.11
C LEU A 70 1.25 -1.64 -1.33
N ALA A 71 0.06 -1.24 -0.87
CA ALA A 71 -1.15 -2.06 -0.89
C ALA A 71 -2.38 -1.25 -1.32
N ASP A 72 -3.29 -1.88 -2.07
CA ASP A 72 -4.56 -1.26 -2.47
C ASP A 72 -5.60 -1.22 -1.33
N THR A 73 -6.61 -0.38 -1.52
CA THR A 73 -7.78 -0.31 -0.63
C THR A 73 -8.88 -1.31 -0.99
N THR A 74 -8.90 -1.82 -2.23
CA THR A 74 -9.95 -2.74 -2.72
C THR A 74 -9.92 -4.10 -2.01
N TYR A 75 -8.75 -4.74 -1.97
CA TYR A 75 -8.54 -6.05 -1.34
C TYR A 75 -7.56 -5.96 -0.16
N GLY A 76 -6.71 -4.94 -0.12
CA GLY A 76 -5.64 -4.77 0.87
C GLY A 76 -6.05 -4.04 2.14
N GLN A 77 -7.31 -3.62 2.30
CA GLN A 77 -7.76 -2.84 3.47
C GLN A 77 -7.44 -3.51 4.81
N ALA A 78 -7.59 -4.83 4.91
CA ALA A 78 -7.23 -5.57 6.12
C ALA A 78 -5.73 -5.47 6.44
N ALA A 79 -4.87 -5.65 5.44
CA ALA A 79 -3.43 -5.50 5.59
C ALA A 79 -3.04 -4.05 5.95
N LEU A 80 -3.67 -3.06 5.31
CA LEU A 80 -3.47 -1.65 5.64
C LEU A 80 -3.83 -1.36 7.09
N ASN A 81 -4.99 -1.82 7.57
CA ASN A 81 -5.42 -1.64 8.96
C ASN A 81 -4.47 -2.31 9.95
N GLU A 82 -3.96 -3.49 9.63
CA GLU A 82 -3.05 -4.24 10.49
C GLU A 82 -1.70 -3.54 10.63
N ILE A 83 -1.11 -3.05 9.53
CA ILE A 83 0.22 -2.43 9.55
C ILE A 83 0.22 -0.97 10.06
N THR A 84 -0.95 -0.34 10.03
CA THR A 84 -1.14 1.03 10.51
C THR A 84 -0.74 1.13 11.98
N GLY A 85 0.08 2.12 12.33
CA GLY A 85 0.56 2.35 13.70
C GLY A 85 1.84 1.62 14.07
N GLN A 86 2.37 0.78 13.19
CA GLN A 86 3.59 0.01 13.47
C GLN A 86 4.89 0.74 13.05
N GLY A 87 4.80 2.01 12.63
CA GLY A 87 5.97 2.78 12.18
C GLY A 87 6.54 2.34 10.83
N TRP A 88 5.74 1.67 10.00
CA TRP A 88 6.09 1.29 8.63
C TRP A 88 5.74 2.39 7.64
N TRP A 89 6.49 2.47 6.54
CA TRP A 89 6.07 3.29 5.41
C TRP A 89 4.91 2.62 4.67
N ILE A 90 3.81 3.35 4.46
CA ILE A 90 2.61 2.81 3.81
C ILE A 90 2.33 3.61 2.54
N GLY A 91 2.36 2.92 1.41
CA GLY A 91 1.90 3.41 0.12
C GLY A 91 0.52 2.86 -0.21
N ARG A 92 -0.32 3.70 -0.82
CA ARG A 92 -1.63 3.30 -1.38
C ARG A 92 -1.73 3.82 -2.82
N PRO A 93 -2.10 2.96 -3.80
CA PRO A 93 -2.41 3.41 -5.14
C PRO A 93 -3.63 4.34 -5.12
N VAL A 94 -3.65 5.32 -6.02
CA VAL A 94 -4.77 6.27 -6.18
C VAL A 94 -5.39 6.23 -7.58
N GLU A 95 -4.73 5.53 -8.50
CA GLU A 95 -5.13 5.37 -9.88
C GLU A 95 -6.25 4.33 -10.03
N LEU A 96 -7.07 4.51 -11.06
CA LEU A 96 -8.02 3.53 -11.53
C LEU A 96 -7.24 2.44 -12.32
N PRO A 97 -7.34 1.16 -11.95
CA PRO A 97 -6.52 0.12 -12.57
C PRO A 97 -6.82 -0.01 -14.07
N SER A 98 -5.76 -0.23 -14.86
CA SER A 98 -5.82 -0.33 -16.33
C SER A 98 -6.29 0.93 -17.08
N SER A 99 -6.46 2.08 -16.41
CA SER A 99 -6.94 3.31 -17.06
C SER A 99 -5.93 3.89 -18.05
N ARG A 100 -6.39 4.21 -19.27
CA ARG A 100 -5.65 4.93 -20.31
C ARG A 100 -6.59 5.92 -21.02
N PRO A 101 -6.42 7.24 -20.87
CA PRO A 101 -5.42 7.94 -20.05
C PRO A 101 -5.58 7.68 -18.55
N LEU A 102 -4.55 8.01 -17.76
CA LEU A 102 -4.54 7.86 -16.29
C LEU A 102 -5.77 8.54 -15.67
N ARG A 103 -6.49 7.80 -14.82
CA ARG A 103 -7.61 8.32 -14.02
C ARG A 103 -7.41 7.98 -12.55
N LEU A 104 -8.02 8.77 -11.66
CA LEU A 104 -8.06 8.48 -10.24
C LEU A 104 -9.31 7.64 -9.93
N GLU A 105 -9.18 6.69 -9.01
CA GLU A 105 -10.26 5.74 -8.68
C GLU A 105 -11.44 6.44 -7.98
N HIS A 106 -11.17 7.32 -7.02
CA HIS A 106 -12.19 8.01 -6.23
C HIS A 106 -12.23 9.54 -6.49
N GLY A 107 -11.96 9.97 -7.71
CA GLY A 107 -12.04 11.39 -8.08
C GLY A 107 -10.89 12.22 -7.51
N ASN A 108 -11.18 13.19 -6.63
CA ASN A 108 -10.17 14.11 -6.09
C ASN A 108 -9.26 13.40 -5.07
N ILE A 109 -7.94 13.57 -5.18
CA ILE A 109 -6.98 13.01 -4.21
C ILE A 109 -7.13 13.62 -2.82
N GLY A 110 -7.50 14.90 -2.72
CA GLY A 110 -7.67 15.59 -1.45
C GLY A 110 -8.76 14.98 -0.58
N SER A 111 -9.87 14.52 -1.17
CA SER A 111 -10.92 13.83 -0.43
C SER A 111 -10.48 12.45 0.06
N GLN A 112 -9.69 11.73 -0.73
CA GLN A 112 -9.18 10.41 -0.32
C GLN A 112 -8.20 10.51 0.86
N LEU A 113 -7.38 11.56 0.89
CA LEU A 113 -6.39 11.77 1.96
C LEU A 113 -7.03 12.08 3.32
N ILE A 114 -8.26 12.59 3.36
CA ILE A 114 -8.99 12.90 4.60
C ILE A 114 -9.26 11.62 5.39
N ASP A 115 -9.57 10.51 4.70
CA ASP A 115 -9.90 9.23 5.31
C ASP A 115 -8.65 8.41 5.69
N TRP A 116 -7.45 8.91 5.38
CA TRP A 116 -6.20 8.20 5.69
C TRP A 116 -5.76 8.50 7.13
N PRO A 117 -5.21 7.49 7.82
CA PRO A 117 -4.72 7.67 9.17
C PRO A 117 -3.52 8.65 9.21
N GLN A 118 -3.40 9.43 10.28
CA GLN A 118 -2.46 10.58 10.40
C GLN A 118 -1.07 10.24 10.99
N GLU A 119 -0.82 8.95 11.15
CA GLU A 119 0.19 8.38 12.05
C GLU A 119 1.62 8.60 11.55
#